data_AF-A0A354ZDL0-F1
#
_entry.id   AF-A0A354ZDL0-F1
#
_cell.length_a   1.000
_cell.length_b   1.000
_cell.length_c   1.000
_cell.angle_alpha   90.00
_cell.angle_beta   90.00
_cell.angle_gamma   90.00
#
_symmetry.space_group_name_H-M   'P 1'
#
loop_
_entity.id
_entity.type
_entity.pdbx_description
1 polymer ?
#
loop_
_entity_poly.entity_id
_entity_poly.type
_entity_poly.pdbx_seq_one_letter_code
_entity_poly.pdbx_strand_id
1 'polypeptide(L)'
;METSGPLDLPPGSMIIFAVETAEDAVVFEVALDPPAERIVDVRDHASVVAIELGEGAAVAAVNVGATLLYADCEGDEHASVYEKNALLRIDMPGVVSTDDVAGHILDCPGTHDELADEGRIWRHTHHVSATVSAEREYWHV
;
A
#
# COMPACT_ATOMS: atom_id res chain seq x y z
N MET A 1 52.35 22.03 9.64
CA MET A 1 51.58 20.81 9.94
C MET A 1 50.29 21.29 10.57
N GLU A 2 49.21 21.20 9.81
CA GLU A 2 47.87 21.57 10.20
C GLU A 2 47.36 20.60 11.28
N THR A 3 46.62 21.11 12.27
CA THR A 3 45.40 20.43 12.71
C THR A 3 44.40 21.53 13.07
N SER A 4 43.38 21.64 12.23
CA SER A 4 42.21 22.49 12.41
C SER A 4 41.58 22.23 13.77
N GLY A 5 41.20 23.32 14.46
CA GLY A 5 40.34 23.27 15.62
C GLY A 5 38.96 22.67 15.28
N PRO A 6 38.13 22.41 16.30
CA PRO A 6 36.80 21.84 16.10
C PRO A 6 36.04 22.69 15.07
N LEU A 7 35.49 22.02 14.05
CA LEU A 7 34.63 22.62 13.05
C LEU A 7 33.41 23.22 13.76
N ASP A 8 33.42 24.53 13.98
CA ASP A 8 32.22 25.32 14.27
C ASP A 8 31.36 25.32 12.99
N LEU A 9 30.56 24.27 12.83
CA LEU A 9 29.44 24.29 11.90
C LEU A 9 28.34 25.14 12.54
N PRO A 10 27.75 26.13 11.83
CA PRO A 10 26.59 26.84 12.34
C PRO A 10 25.44 25.85 12.63
N PRO A 11 24.51 26.15 13.56
CA PRO A 11 23.31 25.33 13.74
C PRO A 11 22.48 25.42 12.45
N GLY A 12 22.67 24.47 11.55
CA GLY A 12 21.89 24.27 10.36
C GLY A 12 20.91 23.14 10.61
N SER A 13 19.66 23.33 10.20
CA SER A 13 18.67 22.25 10.13
C SER A 13 19.26 21.11 9.31
N MET A 14 19.50 19.96 9.94
CA MET A 14 19.89 18.76 9.21
C MET A 14 18.61 18.09 8.72
N ILE A 15 18.38 18.12 7.41
CA ILE A 15 17.31 17.34 6.77
C ILE A 15 17.80 15.90 6.68
N ILE A 16 17.14 15.01 7.40
CA ILE A 16 17.32 13.54 7.28
C ILE A 16 16.05 12.97 6.65
N PHE A 17 16.15 11.89 5.89
CA PHE A 17 14.97 11.15 5.43
C PHE A 17 14.53 10.15 6.50
N ALA A 18 13.31 10.27 7.00
CA ALA A 18 12.63 9.17 7.69
C ALA A 18 12.12 8.19 6.62
N VAL A 19 12.32 6.89 6.82
CA VAL A 19 11.85 5.84 5.92
C VAL A 19 11.12 4.82 6.76
N GLU A 20 9.85 4.63 6.47
CA GLU A 20 8.97 3.75 7.25
C GLU A 20 8.04 2.97 6.33
N THR A 21 7.62 1.80 6.79
CA THR A 21 6.81 0.85 6.02
C THR A 21 5.55 0.50 6.80
N ALA A 22 4.41 0.44 6.12
CA ALA A 22 3.18 -0.13 6.65
C ALA A 22 2.68 -1.24 5.74
N GLU A 23 2.00 -2.22 6.33
CA GLU A 23 1.44 -3.36 5.63
C GLU A 23 -0.03 -3.52 6.01
N ASP A 24 -0.85 -3.94 5.04
CA ASP A 24 -2.24 -4.28 5.29
C ASP A 24 -2.74 -5.37 4.32
N ALA A 25 -3.86 -5.98 4.67
CA ALA A 25 -4.57 -6.95 3.84
C ALA A 25 -5.91 -6.36 3.35
N VAL A 26 -6.04 -6.19 2.04
CA VAL A 26 -7.28 -5.71 1.43
C VAL A 26 -8.12 -6.90 1.00
N VAL A 27 -9.28 -7.05 1.67
CA VAL A 27 -10.24 -8.12 1.36
C VAL A 27 -11.39 -7.59 0.51
N PHE A 28 -11.68 -8.31 -0.57
CA PHE A 28 -12.88 -8.23 -1.40
C PHE A 28 -13.77 -9.42 -1.06
N GLU A 29 -15.05 -9.16 -0.81
CA GLU A 29 -16.07 -10.20 -0.76
C GLU A 29 -17.16 -9.82 -1.75
N VAL A 30 -17.33 -10.64 -2.78
CA VAL A 30 -18.23 -10.30 -3.88
C VAL A 30 -19.17 -11.45 -4.15
N ALA A 31 -20.46 -11.12 -4.25
CA ALA A 31 -21.48 -12.04 -4.75
C ALA A 31 -21.30 -12.26 -6.26
N LEU A 32 -21.34 -13.52 -6.68
CA LEU A 32 -21.29 -13.94 -8.07
C LEU A 32 -22.68 -14.37 -8.54
N ASP A 33 -23.05 -13.87 -9.71
CA ASP A 33 -24.28 -14.25 -10.41
C ASP A 33 -23.97 -14.35 -11.91
N PRO A 34 -23.89 -15.56 -12.49
CA PRO A 34 -24.16 -16.86 -11.86
C PRO A 34 -23.09 -17.32 -10.84
N PRO A 35 -23.37 -18.31 -9.98
CA PRO A 35 -22.37 -18.89 -9.08
C PRO A 35 -21.20 -19.53 -9.84
N ALA A 36 -19.98 -19.37 -9.34
CA ALA A 36 -18.79 -19.97 -9.92
C ALA A 36 -18.62 -21.44 -9.54
N GLU A 37 -18.39 -22.32 -10.50
CA GLU A 37 -17.90 -23.67 -10.23
C GLU A 37 -16.38 -23.69 -10.05
N ARG A 38 -15.65 -22.88 -10.84
CA ARG A 38 -14.19 -22.81 -10.76
C ARG A 38 -13.66 -21.39 -11.00
N ILE A 39 -12.59 -21.04 -10.30
CA ILE A 39 -11.72 -19.92 -10.68
C ILE A 39 -10.83 -20.37 -11.85
N VAL A 40 -10.82 -19.60 -12.92
CA VAL A 40 -9.99 -19.83 -14.10
C VAL A 40 -8.71 -19.01 -14.02
N ASP A 41 -8.84 -17.72 -13.73
CA ASP A 41 -7.71 -16.79 -13.63
C ASP A 41 -8.08 -15.64 -12.68
N VAL A 42 -7.08 -15.07 -12.02
CA VAL A 42 -7.23 -13.85 -11.22
C VAL A 42 -6.10 -12.90 -11.60
N ARG A 43 -6.47 -11.70 -12.03
CA ARG A 43 -5.51 -10.65 -12.38
C ARG A 43 -5.69 -9.49 -11.46
N ASP A 44 -4.77 -9.35 -10.52
CA ASP A 44 -4.76 -8.26 -9.57
C ASP A 44 -3.76 -7.16 -9.95
N HIS A 45 -3.95 -5.99 -9.34
CA HIS A 45 -3.01 -4.90 -9.35
C HIS A 45 -3.18 -4.06 -8.09
N ALA A 46 -2.12 -3.40 -7.68
CA ALA A 46 -2.17 -2.39 -6.63
C ALA A 46 -1.35 -1.16 -7.07
N SER A 47 -1.79 0.03 -6.64
CA SER A 47 -1.10 1.28 -6.93
C SER A 47 -1.31 2.30 -5.81
N VAL A 48 -0.29 3.11 -5.53
CA VAL A 48 -0.43 4.28 -4.66
C VAL A 48 -1.04 5.41 -5.47
N VAL A 49 -2.16 5.95 -4.98
CA VAL A 49 -2.90 7.04 -5.63
C VAL A 49 -2.47 8.38 -5.06
N ALA A 50 -2.27 8.46 -3.75
CA ALA A 50 -1.85 9.67 -3.06
C ALA A 50 -1.13 9.33 -1.75
N ILE A 51 -0.29 10.25 -1.28
CA ILE A 51 0.30 10.18 0.06
C ILE A 51 0.08 11.55 0.70
N GLU A 52 -0.48 11.54 1.90
CA GLU A 52 -0.63 12.74 2.73
C GLU A 52 0.31 12.63 3.92
N LEU A 53 1.16 13.63 4.11
CA LEU A 53 2.02 13.75 5.28
C LEU A 53 1.30 14.53 6.38
N GLY A 54 1.28 13.94 7.57
CA GLY A 54 0.89 14.60 8.81
C GLY A 54 2.04 14.62 9.79
N GLU A 55 1.86 15.35 10.89
CA GLU A 55 2.85 15.36 11.96
C GLU A 55 3.03 13.95 12.54
N GLY A 56 4.24 13.41 12.40
CA GLY A 56 4.59 12.08 12.89
C GLY A 56 4.01 10.89 12.12
N ALA A 57 3.36 11.07 10.96
CA ALA A 57 2.81 9.97 10.17
C ALA A 57 2.60 10.33 8.69
N ALA A 58 2.58 9.32 7.84
CA ALA A 58 2.08 9.40 6.48
C ALA A 58 0.83 8.53 6.32
N VAL A 59 -0.09 8.94 5.45
CA VAL A 59 -1.22 8.12 5.02
C VAL A 59 -1.11 7.91 3.52
N ALA A 60 -0.86 6.67 3.11
CA ALA A 60 -0.85 6.28 1.70
C ALA A 60 -2.25 5.78 1.31
N ALA A 61 -2.87 6.47 0.35
CA ALA A 61 -4.07 5.99 -0.31
C ALA A 61 -3.68 5.01 -1.42
N VAL A 62 -4.07 3.75 -1.28
CA VAL A 62 -3.77 2.68 -2.21
C VAL A 62 -5.05 2.23 -2.89
N ASN A 63 -5.03 2.15 -4.21
CA ASN A 63 -6.04 1.47 -4.99
C ASN A 63 -5.60 0.03 -5.23
N VAL A 64 -6.47 -0.91 -4.89
CA VAL A 64 -6.27 -2.33 -5.17
C VAL A 64 -7.42 -2.77 -6.07
N GLY A 65 -7.09 -3.46 -7.15
CA GLY A 65 -8.06 -4.00 -8.08
C GLY A 65 -7.78 -5.46 -8.40
N ALA A 66 -8.83 -6.19 -8.74
CA ALA A 66 -8.75 -7.58 -9.17
C ALA A 66 -9.81 -7.87 -10.24
N THR A 67 -9.40 -8.59 -11.28
CA THR A 67 -10.27 -9.15 -12.30
C THR A 67 -10.34 -10.65 -12.11
N LEU A 68 -11.53 -11.14 -11.78
CA LEU A 68 -11.83 -12.57 -11.69
C LEU A 68 -12.31 -13.07 -13.06
N LEU A 69 -11.70 -14.15 -13.55
CA LEU A 69 -12.25 -15.01 -14.60
C LEU A 69 -12.68 -16.32 -13.96
N TYR A 70 -13.95 -16.69 -14.11
CA TYR A 70 -14.50 -17.92 -13.54
C TYR A 70 -15.38 -18.65 -14.55
N ALA A 71 -15.58 -19.95 -14.34
CA ALA A 71 -16.56 -20.73 -15.08
C ALA A 71 -17.70 -21.14 -14.15
N ASP A 72 -18.94 -21.04 -14.61
CA ASP A 72 -20.12 -21.53 -13.88
C ASP A 72 -20.33 -23.04 -14.09
N CYS A 73 -21.41 -23.58 -13.50
CA CYS A 73 -21.74 -25.01 -13.57
C CYS A 73 -22.25 -25.49 -14.95
N GLU A 74 -22.62 -24.57 -15.83
CA GLU A 74 -22.93 -24.87 -17.24
C GLU A 74 -21.66 -24.91 -18.09
N GLY A 75 -20.54 -24.42 -17.53
CA GLY A 75 -19.24 -24.32 -18.19
C GLY A 75 -19.04 -22.99 -18.92
N ASP A 76 -19.94 -22.02 -18.76
CA ASP A 76 -19.81 -20.70 -19.35
C ASP A 76 -18.80 -19.86 -18.56
N GLU A 77 -17.95 -19.13 -19.28
CA GLU A 77 -16.91 -18.29 -18.70
C GLU A 77 -17.40 -16.85 -18.49
N HIS A 78 -17.10 -16.30 -17.31
CA HIS A 78 -17.52 -14.98 -16.85
C HIS A 78 -16.33 -14.18 -16.36
N ALA A 79 -16.31 -12.88 -16.67
CA ALA A 79 -15.28 -11.96 -16.20
C ALA A 79 -15.92 -10.85 -15.36
N SER A 80 -15.31 -10.51 -14.22
CA SER A 80 -15.77 -9.42 -13.37
C SER A 80 -14.59 -8.66 -12.78
N VAL A 81 -14.72 -7.33 -12.74
CA VAL A 81 -13.67 -6.41 -12.28
C VAL A 81 -14.13 -5.75 -10.99
N TYR A 82 -13.22 -5.69 -10.03
CA TYR A 82 -13.48 -5.12 -8.71
C TYR A 82 -12.32 -4.22 -8.30
N GLU A 83 -12.64 -3.08 -7.71
CA GLU A 83 -11.67 -2.12 -7.21
C GLU A 83 -12.08 -1.64 -5.82
N LYS A 84 -11.07 -1.40 -4.98
CA LYS A 84 -11.25 -0.91 -3.62
C LYS A 84 -10.08 0.00 -3.26
N ASN A 85 -10.40 1.11 -2.59
CA ASN A 85 -9.39 1.97 -2.00
C ASN A 85 -9.16 1.56 -0.54
N ALA A 86 -7.91 1.53 -0.13
CA ALA A 86 -7.45 1.29 1.23
C ALA A 86 -6.52 2.42 1.66
N LEU A 87 -6.43 2.64 2.97
CA LEU A 87 -5.53 3.63 3.57
C LEU A 87 -4.50 2.91 4.43
N LEU A 88 -3.23 3.04 4.08
CA LEU A 88 -2.13 2.54 4.90
C LEU A 88 -1.58 3.70 5.72
N ARG A 89 -1.72 3.58 7.04
CA ARG A 89 -1.09 4.51 7.98
C ARG A 89 0.34 4.05 8.26
N ILE A 90 1.29 4.94 8.01
CA ILE A 90 2.72 4.73 8.22
C ILE A 90 3.16 5.67 9.34
N ASP A 91 3.57 5.12 10.48
CA ASP A 91 4.03 5.94 11.60
C ASP A 91 5.46 6.44 11.31
N MET A 92 5.63 7.76 11.20
CA MET A 92 6.87 8.43 10.80
C MET A 92 7.34 9.42 11.87
N PRO A 93 7.87 8.95 13.01
CA PRO A 93 8.18 9.80 14.14
C PRO A 93 9.19 10.91 13.78
N GLY A 94 8.83 12.15 14.09
CA GLY A 94 9.64 13.35 13.84
C GLY A 94 9.56 13.92 12.44
N VAL A 95 8.84 13.27 11.50
CA VAL A 95 8.45 13.93 10.25
C VAL A 95 7.53 15.10 10.56
N VAL A 96 7.84 16.24 9.95
CA VAL A 96 7.02 17.44 10.00
C VAL A 96 6.04 17.43 8.83
N SER A 97 4.88 18.04 9.01
CA SER A 97 3.91 18.19 7.93
C SER A 97 4.53 19.05 6.83
N THR A 98 4.72 18.47 5.64
CA THR A 98 5.16 19.15 4.43
C THR A 98 4.27 18.71 3.27
N ASP A 99 4.35 19.43 2.15
CA ASP A 99 3.65 19.06 0.92
C ASP A 99 4.42 17.99 0.11
N ASP A 100 5.67 17.66 0.50
CA ASP A 100 6.59 16.89 -0.34
C ASP A 100 7.06 15.57 0.31
N VAL A 101 6.84 14.48 -0.43
CA VAL A 101 7.38 13.14 -0.16
C VAL A 101 8.62 12.92 -1.02
N ALA A 102 9.71 12.43 -0.42
CA ALA A 102 10.96 12.20 -1.13
C ALA A 102 10.90 10.95 -2.04
N GLY A 103 10.07 9.98 -1.69
CA GLY A 103 9.78 8.81 -2.50
C GLY A 103 8.83 7.84 -1.82
N HIS A 104 8.30 6.91 -2.60
CA HIS A 104 7.53 5.78 -2.08
C HIS A 104 7.73 4.53 -2.95
N ILE A 105 7.50 3.37 -2.34
CA ILE A 105 7.50 2.06 -2.99
C ILE A 105 6.28 1.30 -2.50
N LEU A 106 5.60 0.60 -3.41
CA LEU A 106 4.52 -0.32 -3.11
C LEU A 106 4.93 -1.72 -3.52
N ASP A 107 4.92 -2.63 -2.56
CA ASP A 107 5.15 -4.05 -2.75
C ASP A 107 3.83 -4.82 -2.57
N CYS A 108 3.67 -5.92 -3.32
CA CYS A 108 2.54 -6.84 -3.19
C CYS A 108 3.05 -8.21 -2.69
N PRO A 109 3.12 -8.44 -1.37
CA PRO A 109 3.64 -9.69 -0.80
C PRO A 109 2.92 -10.97 -1.26
N GLY A 110 1.66 -10.87 -1.66
CA GLY A 110 0.92 -12.00 -2.22
C GLY A 110 -0.59 -11.84 -2.12
N THR A 111 -1.28 -12.83 -2.68
CA THR A 111 -2.74 -12.87 -2.76
C THR A 111 -3.29 -14.24 -2.37
N HIS A 112 -4.57 -14.26 -1.97
CA HIS A 112 -5.30 -15.48 -1.65
C HIS A 112 -6.74 -15.40 -2.15
N ASP A 113 -7.18 -16.44 -2.85
CA ASP A 113 -8.49 -16.52 -3.47
C ASP A 113 -9.28 -17.73 -2.95
N GLU A 114 -10.56 -17.50 -2.66
CA GLU A 114 -11.49 -18.51 -2.16
C GLU A 114 -12.86 -18.35 -2.83
N LEU A 115 -13.46 -19.47 -3.25
CA LEU A 115 -14.88 -19.55 -3.56
C LEU A 115 -15.60 -20.11 -2.33
N ALA A 116 -16.51 -19.33 -1.77
CA ALA A 116 -17.34 -19.66 -0.62
C ALA A 116 -18.82 -19.77 -1.02
N ASP A 117 -19.64 -20.32 -0.11
CA ASP A 117 -21.09 -20.48 -0.29
C ASP A 117 -21.45 -21.15 -1.62
N GLU A 118 -20.81 -22.30 -1.90
CA GLU A 118 -21.01 -23.06 -3.15
C GLU A 118 -20.74 -22.23 -4.42
N GLY A 119 -19.73 -21.35 -4.37
CA GLY A 119 -19.34 -20.52 -5.50
C GLY A 119 -20.13 -19.23 -5.67
N ARG A 120 -21.05 -18.93 -4.74
CA ARG A 120 -21.83 -17.68 -4.77
C ARG A 120 -21.05 -16.48 -4.26
N ILE A 121 -19.98 -16.71 -3.52
CA ILE A 121 -19.13 -15.64 -3.00
C ILE A 121 -17.70 -15.91 -3.42
N TRP A 122 -17.06 -14.93 -4.05
CA TRP A 122 -15.61 -14.92 -4.21
C TRP A 122 -15.01 -13.99 -3.16
N ARG A 123 -14.05 -14.53 -2.40
CA ARG A 123 -13.22 -13.79 -1.46
C ARG A 123 -11.81 -13.69 -2.03
N HIS A 124 -11.36 -12.46 -2.28
CA HIS A 124 -10.00 -12.16 -2.70
C HIS A 124 -9.31 -11.36 -1.60
N THR A 125 -8.15 -11.82 -1.13
CA THR A 125 -7.33 -11.13 -0.15
C THR A 125 -6.01 -10.73 -0.81
N HIS A 126 -5.72 -9.43 -0.86
CA HIS A 126 -4.49 -8.90 -1.43
C HIS A 126 -3.66 -8.25 -0.33
N HIS A 127 -2.46 -8.76 -0.09
CA HIS A 127 -1.51 -8.15 0.85
C HIS A 127 -0.71 -7.06 0.15
N VAL A 128 -0.63 -5.89 0.76
CA VAL A 128 0.12 -4.74 0.24
C VAL A 128 1.02 -4.17 1.32
N SER A 129 2.20 -3.68 0.91
CA SER A 129 3.16 -3.00 1.77
C SER A 129 3.60 -1.71 1.11
N ALA A 130 3.47 -0.59 1.80
CA ALA A 130 3.88 0.72 1.31
C ALA A 130 5.03 1.25 2.16
N THR A 131 6.14 1.57 1.51
CA THR A 131 7.29 2.26 2.11
C THR A 131 7.30 3.71 1.66
N VAL A 132 7.41 4.65 2.60
CA VAL A 132 7.44 6.09 2.32
C VAL A 132 8.71 6.69 2.92
N SER A 133 9.35 7.56 2.15
CA SER A 133 10.46 8.39 2.62
C SER A 133 10.09 9.88 2.60
N ALA A 134 10.34 10.58 3.70
CA ALA A 134 10.01 11.99 3.87
C ALA A 134 11.07 12.73 4.68
N GLU A 135 11.15 14.04 4.51
CA GLU A 135 12.07 14.90 5.25
C GLU A 135 11.69 15.00 6.74
N ARG A 136 12.70 14.95 7.61
CA ARG A 136 12.58 15.04 9.06
C ARG A 136 13.43 16.18 9.59
N GLU A 137 12.84 17.01 10.45
CA GLU A 137 13.59 18.00 11.22
C GLU A 137 14.28 17.32 12.41
N TYR A 138 15.59 17.53 12.52
CA TYR A 138 16.34 17.14 13.71
C TYR A 138 16.72 18.39 14.51
N TRP A 139 16.11 18.56 15.68
CA TRP A 139 16.56 19.52 16.68
C TRP A 139 17.54 18.81 17.62
N HIS A 140 18.82 19.22 17.60
CA HIS A 140 19.78 18.76 18.61
C HIS A 140 19.32 19.27 19.99
N VAL A 141 19.10 18.33 20.92
CA VAL A 141 18.90 18.62 22.36
C VAL A 141 20.23 18.96 23.01
#